data_AF-A0A529XCM2-F1
#
_entry.id   AF-A0A529XCM2-F1
#
_cell.length_a   1.000
_cell.length_b   1.000
_cell.length_c   1.000
_cell.angle_alpha   90.00
_cell.angle_beta   90.00
_cell.angle_gamma   90.00
#
_symmetry.space_group_name_H-M   'P 1'
#
loop_
_entity.id
_entity.type
_entity.pdbx_description
1 polymer ?
#
loop_
_entity_poly.entity_id
_entity_poly.type
_entity_poly.pdbx_seq_one_letter_code
_entity_poly.pdbx_strand_id
1 'polypeptide(L)'
;LFRPPNNPYLADYIHSTRRSSMGALLPSATGASFALAAILEKGGNIGVLVDQKFSGGVETTFFGRPCQTNPMLGMLARHYDCDVYPARCVRLPGNRFRLEIEDKLVLPRTADGSVDVDATTQLLTDVVERWVREDPGQWMWFHKRWEISGRRRKRRQAKAAAGR
;
A
#
# COMPACT_ATOMS: atom_id res chain seq x y z
N LEU A 1 -2.82 0.42 -9.32
CA LEU A 1 -3.80 1.41 -8.78
C LEU A 1 -3.14 2.78 -8.68
N PHE A 2 -3.81 3.88 -9.04
CA PHE A 2 -3.25 5.25 -8.93
C PHE A 2 -4.28 6.27 -8.45
N ARG A 3 -3.99 7.05 -7.42
CA ARG A 3 -4.84 8.20 -7.05
C ARG A 3 -4.49 9.40 -7.95
N PRO A 4 -5.41 9.90 -8.80
CA PRO A 4 -5.14 11.08 -9.59
C PRO A 4 -4.84 12.29 -8.69
N PRO A 5 -3.92 13.20 -9.10
CA PRO A 5 -3.74 14.47 -8.44
C PRO A 5 -5.06 15.24 -8.38
N ASN A 6 -5.25 16.06 -7.35
CA ASN A 6 -6.46 16.87 -7.23
C ASN A 6 -6.57 17.94 -8.34
N ASN A 7 -5.46 18.31 -8.98
CA ASN A 7 -5.45 19.22 -10.13
C ASN A 7 -5.77 18.42 -11.41
N PRO A 8 -6.88 18.72 -12.11
CA PRO A 8 -7.32 17.95 -13.27
C PRO A 8 -6.32 18.01 -14.44
N TYR A 9 -5.68 19.16 -14.68
CA TYR A 9 -4.70 19.29 -15.76
C TYR A 9 -3.46 18.42 -15.53
N LEU A 10 -3.00 18.35 -14.27
CA LEU A 10 -1.91 17.45 -13.90
C LEU A 10 -2.34 15.98 -13.94
N ALA A 11 -3.59 15.68 -13.58
CA ALA A 11 -4.13 14.34 -13.71
C ALA A 11 -4.13 13.89 -15.18
N ASP A 12 -4.64 14.73 -16.08
CA ASP A 12 -4.70 14.45 -17.51
C ASP A 12 -3.30 14.26 -18.12
N TYR A 13 -2.35 15.13 -17.77
CA TYR A 13 -0.96 15.00 -18.19
C TYR A 13 -0.31 13.69 -17.72
N ILE A 14 -0.54 13.30 -16.46
CA ILE A 14 -0.03 12.03 -15.94
C ILE A 14 -0.69 10.85 -16.64
N HIS A 15 -2.00 10.92 -16.88
CA HIS A 15 -2.74 9.88 -17.59
C HIS A 15 -2.25 9.70 -19.03
N SER A 16 -2.03 10.78 -19.78
CA SER A 16 -1.55 10.71 -21.16
C SER A 16 -0.14 10.14 -21.23
N THR A 17 0.75 10.53 -20.33
CA THR A 17 2.15 10.08 -20.30
C THR A 17 2.27 8.61 -19.86
N ARG A 18 1.42 8.15 -18.94
CA ARG A 18 1.50 6.79 -18.40
C ARG A 18 0.72 5.76 -19.21
N ARG A 19 -0.26 6.16 -20.03
CA ARG A 19 -0.98 5.27 -20.95
C ARG A 19 -0.06 4.55 -21.92
N SER A 20 0.98 5.22 -22.39
CA SER A 20 1.91 4.68 -23.39
C SER A 20 2.93 3.69 -22.80
N SER A 21 3.14 3.68 -21.49
CA SER A 21 4.28 3.01 -20.84
C SER A 21 3.93 2.07 -19.68
N MET A 22 2.73 2.16 -19.09
CA MET A 22 2.38 1.39 -17.87
C MET A 22 1.05 0.59 -17.95
N GLY A 23 0.60 0.23 -19.16
CA GLY A 23 -0.61 -0.59 -19.34
C GLY A 23 -1.89 0.04 -18.78
N ALA A 24 -2.89 -0.79 -18.47
CA ALA A 24 -4.21 -0.36 -17.97
C ALA A 24 -4.13 0.12 -16.50
N LEU A 25 -3.62 1.32 -16.28
CA LEU A 25 -3.62 1.96 -14.96
C LEU A 25 -5.05 2.19 -14.47
N LEU A 26 -5.43 1.47 -13.42
CA LEU A 26 -6.71 1.65 -12.76
C LEU A 26 -6.64 2.84 -11.78
N PRO A 27 -7.46 3.89 -11.96
CA PRO A 27 -7.55 4.98 -11.00
C PRO A 27 -8.12 4.46 -9.68
N SER A 28 -7.62 4.98 -8.56
CA SER A 28 -8.10 4.73 -7.21
C SER A 28 -9.44 5.44 -7.01
N ALA A 29 -10.51 4.82 -7.48
CA ALA A 29 -11.89 5.26 -7.31
C ALA A 29 -12.72 4.18 -6.60
N THR A 30 -13.94 4.52 -6.20
CA THR A 30 -14.94 3.55 -5.76
C THR A 30 -15.06 2.45 -6.82
N GLY A 31 -14.75 1.21 -6.44
CA GLY A 31 -14.80 0.04 -7.35
C GLY A 31 -13.47 -0.35 -8.01
N ALA A 32 -12.37 0.35 -7.74
CA ALA A 32 -11.06 -0.05 -8.28
C ALA A 32 -10.59 -1.43 -7.77
N SER A 33 -11.05 -1.84 -6.59
CA SER A 33 -10.86 -3.20 -6.08
C SER A 33 -11.51 -4.26 -6.97
N PHE A 34 -12.70 -4.00 -7.53
CA PHE A 34 -13.37 -4.93 -8.46
C PHE A 34 -12.60 -5.07 -9.77
N ALA A 35 -12.01 -3.98 -10.25
CA ALA A 35 -11.20 -4.04 -11.46
C ALA A 35 -9.89 -4.83 -11.25
N LEU A 36 -9.28 -4.76 -10.07
CA LEU A 36 -8.13 -5.60 -9.71
C LEU A 36 -8.53 -7.08 -9.56
N ALA A 37 -9.64 -7.33 -8.88
CA ALA A 37 -10.25 -8.66 -8.74
C ALA A 37 -10.50 -9.31 -10.11
N ALA A 38 -11.14 -8.60 -11.04
CA ALA A 38 -11.41 -9.10 -12.39
C ALA A 38 -10.14 -9.43 -13.22
N ILE A 39 -9.00 -8.78 -12.93
CA ILE A 39 -7.71 -9.13 -13.55
C ILE A 39 -7.19 -10.44 -12.97
N LEU A 40 -7.24 -10.60 -11.64
CA LEU A 40 -6.81 -11.82 -10.96
C LEU A 40 -7.69 -13.03 -11.35
N GLU A 41 -9.00 -12.85 -11.48
CA GLU A 41 -9.93 -13.89 -11.97
C GLU A 41 -9.55 -14.45 -13.35
N LYS A 42 -8.91 -13.63 -14.18
CA LYS A 42 -8.45 -14.01 -15.51
C LYS A 42 -7.01 -14.55 -15.52
N GLY A 43 -6.43 -14.79 -14.35
CA GLY A 43 -5.03 -15.23 -14.20
C GLY A 43 -4.00 -14.14 -14.53
N GLY A 44 -4.40 -12.87 -14.52
CA GLY A 44 -3.52 -11.73 -14.74
C GLY A 44 -2.73 -11.32 -13.49
N ASN A 45 -1.79 -10.39 -13.67
CA ASN A 45 -0.97 -9.85 -12.58
C ASN A 45 -1.38 -8.41 -12.23
N ILE A 46 -1.28 -8.04 -10.96
CA ILE A 46 -1.56 -6.68 -10.49
C ILE A 46 -0.38 -6.11 -9.69
N GLY A 47 -0.24 -4.78 -9.73
CA GLY A 47 0.71 -4.03 -8.91
C GLY A 47 0.01 -3.08 -7.95
N VAL A 48 0.42 -3.12 -6.67
CA VAL A 48 -0.17 -2.33 -5.58
C VAL A 48 0.94 -1.67 -4.76
N LEU A 49 0.82 -0.36 -4.53
CA LEU A 49 1.66 0.35 -3.56
C LEU A 49 1.10 0.12 -2.14
N VAL A 50 1.96 -0.29 -1.21
CA VAL A 50 1.56 -0.74 0.14
C VAL A 50 2.05 0.19 1.26
N ASP A 51 2.91 1.16 0.94
CA ASP A 51 3.62 2.00 1.92
C ASP A 51 2.89 3.31 2.28
N GLN A 52 1.71 3.54 1.69
CA GLN A 52 0.93 4.76 1.93
C GLN A 52 -0.02 4.61 3.12
N LYS A 53 -0.24 5.72 3.84
CA LYS A 53 -1.28 5.83 4.86
C LYS A 53 -2.65 5.56 4.25
N PHE A 54 -3.44 4.71 4.90
CA PHE A 54 -4.83 4.47 4.55
C PHE A 54 -5.74 4.68 5.76
N SER A 55 -6.67 5.63 5.66
CA SER A 55 -7.60 5.90 6.78
C SER A 55 -8.64 4.79 6.85
N GLY A 56 -8.79 4.18 8.03
CA GLY A 56 -9.69 3.02 8.19
C GLY A 56 -9.08 1.70 7.69
N GLY A 57 -7.76 1.66 7.46
CA GLY A 57 -7.02 0.43 7.29
C GLY A 57 -6.81 -0.32 8.60
N VAL A 58 -6.16 -1.49 8.51
CA VAL A 58 -5.81 -2.31 9.67
C VAL A 58 -4.65 -1.67 10.44
N GLU A 59 -4.60 -1.89 11.75
CA GLU A 59 -3.52 -1.39 12.59
C GLU A 59 -2.26 -2.22 12.36
N THR A 60 -1.15 -1.53 12.10
CA THR A 60 0.17 -2.12 11.85
C THR A 60 1.23 -1.28 12.55
N THR A 61 2.42 -1.83 12.73
CA THR A 61 3.57 -1.14 13.30
C THR A 61 4.59 -0.84 12.20
N PHE A 62 5.09 0.39 12.15
CA PHE A 62 6.15 0.82 11.25
C PHE A 62 7.15 1.67 12.01
N PHE A 63 8.40 1.22 12.07
CA PHE A 63 9.47 1.71 12.93
C PHE A 63 9.08 1.73 14.41
N GLY A 64 8.48 0.65 14.89
CA GLY A 64 8.02 0.52 16.29
C GLY A 64 6.85 1.43 16.66
N ARG A 65 6.26 2.15 15.68
CA ARG A 65 5.16 3.09 15.92
C ARG A 65 3.88 2.62 15.22
N PRO A 66 2.72 2.69 15.89
CA PRO A 66 1.46 2.28 15.29
C PRO A 66 1.08 3.21 14.12
N CYS A 67 0.50 2.61 13.08
CA CYS A 67 -0.01 3.27 11.88
C CYS A 67 -1.21 2.50 11.31
N GLN A 68 -1.84 3.03 10.25
CA GLN A 68 -2.94 2.36 9.54
C GLN A 68 -2.54 2.07 8.11
N THR A 69 -2.69 0.81 7.70
CA THR A 69 -2.21 0.30 6.41
C THR A 69 -3.36 -0.34 5.64
N ASN A 70 -3.32 -0.21 4.32
CA ASN A 70 -4.36 -0.72 3.44
C ASN A 70 -4.32 -2.27 3.39
N PRO A 71 -5.37 -2.98 3.83
CA PRO A 71 -5.39 -4.45 3.83
C PRO A 71 -5.71 -5.05 2.44
N MET A 72 -5.97 -4.22 1.42
CA MET A 72 -6.45 -4.68 0.11
C MET A 72 -5.58 -5.77 -0.52
N LEU A 73 -4.25 -5.69 -0.42
CA LEU A 73 -3.38 -6.73 -0.97
C LEU A 73 -3.63 -8.07 -0.26
N GLY A 74 -3.63 -8.08 1.08
CA GLY A 74 -3.92 -9.28 1.87
C GLY A 74 -5.31 -9.85 1.58
N MET A 75 -6.32 -9.00 1.40
CA MET A 75 -7.67 -9.43 1.04
C MET A 75 -7.73 -10.11 -0.34
N LEU A 76 -7.05 -9.54 -1.34
CA LEU A 76 -6.97 -10.14 -2.68
C LEU A 76 -6.18 -11.45 -2.66
N ALA A 77 -5.05 -11.48 -1.96
CA ALA A 77 -4.24 -12.69 -1.81
C ALA A 77 -5.01 -13.81 -1.10
N ARG A 78 -5.82 -13.49 -0.07
CA ARG A 78 -6.73 -14.47 0.55
C ARG A 78 -7.77 -15.00 -0.44
N HIS A 79 -8.41 -14.11 -1.18
CA HIS A 79 -9.56 -14.47 -2.01
C HIS A 79 -9.15 -15.29 -3.25
N TYR A 80 -8.01 -14.95 -3.85
CA TYR A 80 -7.51 -15.59 -5.07
C TYR A 80 -6.37 -16.59 -4.83
N ASP A 81 -5.93 -16.76 -3.59
CA ASP A 81 -4.78 -17.59 -3.19
C ASP A 81 -3.54 -17.35 -4.06
N CYS A 82 -3.26 -16.08 -4.36
CA CYS A 82 -2.23 -15.72 -5.33
C CYS A 82 -0.85 -15.50 -4.68
N ASP A 83 0.19 -15.77 -5.45
CA ASP A 83 1.57 -15.50 -5.05
C ASP A 83 1.82 -13.98 -4.91
N VAL A 84 2.64 -13.61 -3.93
CA VAL A 84 3.01 -12.21 -3.68
C VAL A 84 4.52 -12.06 -3.74
N TYR A 85 4.98 -11.22 -4.66
CA TYR A 85 6.39 -10.87 -4.86
C TYR A 85 6.63 -9.41 -4.46
N PRO A 86 7.51 -9.12 -3.50
CA PRO A 86 7.89 -7.75 -3.19
C PRO A 86 8.66 -7.14 -4.35
N ALA A 87 8.33 -5.91 -4.70
CA ALA A 87 9.08 -5.17 -5.71
C ALA A 87 9.34 -3.73 -5.26
N ARG A 88 10.53 -3.22 -5.56
CA ARG A 88 10.92 -1.83 -5.30
C ARG A 88 11.69 -1.23 -6.47
N CYS A 89 11.79 0.10 -6.46
CA CYS A 89 12.60 0.86 -7.39
C CYS A 89 13.64 1.67 -6.60
N VAL A 90 14.92 1.45 -6.88
CA VAL A 90 16.05 2.13 -6.24
C VAL A 90 16.62 3.17 -7.20
N ARG A 91 16.72 4.43 -6.76
CA ARG A 91 17.39 5.48 -7.53
C ARG A 91 18.90 5.33 -7.42
N LEU A 92 19.57 5.36 -8.56
CA LEU A 92 21.01 5.31 -8.70
C LEU A 92 21.57 6.65 -9.20
N PRO A 93 22.88 6.91 -9.01
CA PRO A 93 23.54 8.07 -9.61
C PRO A 93 23.38 8.12 -11.14
N GLY A 94 23.30 9.35 -11.67
CA GLY A 94 23.18 9.60 -13.10
C GLY A 94 21.78 9.37 -13.66
N ASN A 95 20.72 9.65 -12.88
CA ASN A 95 19.31 9.48 -13.28
C ASN A 95 18.97 8.04 -13.72
N ARG A 96 19.62 7.05 -13.11
CA ARG A 96 19.35 5.64 -13.36
C ARG A 96 18.46 5.07 -12.26
N PHE A 97 17.74 4.01 -12.59
CA PHE A 97 16.85 3.33 -11.68
C PHE A 97 17.08 1.82 -11.81
N ARG A 98 17.06 1.12 -10.67
CA ARG A 98 17.08 -0.34 -10.63
C ARG A 98 15.76 -0.83 -10.08
N LEU A 99 15.10 -1.70 -10.82
CA LEU A 99 13.95 -2.44 -10.34
C LEU A 99 14.45 -3.74 -9.71
N GLU A 100 14.00 -4.00 -8.50
CA GLU A 100 14.31 -5.22 -7.76
C GLU A 100 13.00 -5.91 -7.45
N ILE A 101 12.90 -7.19 -7.81
CA ILE A 101 11.82 -8.08 -7.42
C ILE A 101 12.47 -9.14 -6.54
N GLU A 102 11.96 -9.29 -5.33
CA GLU A 102 12.43 -10.29 -4.38
C GLU A 102 11.67 -11.59 -4.55
N ASP A 103 12.17 -12.63 -3.88
CA ASP A 103 11.52 -13.93 -3.86
C ASP A 103 10.09 -13.87 -3.31
N LYS A 104 9.31 -14.88 -3.67
CA LYS A 104 7.95 -15.05 -3.19
C LYS A 104 7.88 -14.99 -1.65
N LEU A 105 6.96 -14.19 -1.13
CA LEU A 105 6.64 -14.21 0.29
C LEU A 105 5.87 -15.47 0.68
N VAL A 106 6.25 -16.06 1.81
CA VAL A 106 5.40 -17.02 2.52
C VAL A 106 4.37 -16.22 3.31
N LEU A 107 3.13 -16.19 2.83
CA LEU A 107 2.06 -15.46 3.50
C LEU A 107 1.59 -16.20 4.76
N PRO A 108 1.47 -15.49 5.91
CA PRO A 108 0.89 -16.07 7.12
C PRO A 108 -0.51 -16.62 6.84
N ARG A 109 -0.85 -17.75 7.49
CA ARG A 109 -2.16 -18.39 7.38
C ARG A 109 -2.87 -18.42 8.73
N THR A 110 -4.19 -18.30 8.72
CA THR A 110 -5.05 -18.53 9.88
C THR A 110 -5.18 -20.03 10.16
N ALA A 111 -5.79 -20.40 11.29
CA ALA A 111 -5.96 -21.80 11.70
C ALA A 111 -6.77 -22.65 10.71
N ASP A 112 -7.65 -22.03 9.92
CA ASP A 112 -8.43 -22.66 8.85
C ASP A 112 -7.67 -22.75 7.51
N GLY A 113 -6.42 -22.31 7.46
CA GLY A 113 -5.55 -22.36 6.28
C GLY A 113 -5.70 -21.19 5.29
N SER A 114 -6.62 -20.25 5.53
CA SER A 114 -6.73 -19.06 4.67
C SER A 114 -5.61 -18.05 4.95
N VAL A 115 -5.24 -17.19 3.99
CA VAL A 115 -4.21 -16.14 4.21
C VAL A 115 -4.65 -15.23 5.34
N ASP A 116 -3.85 -15.01 6.38
CA ASP A 116 -4.14 -14.02 7.42
C ASP A 116 -3.92 -12.60 6.88
N VAL A 117 -5.00 -11.84 6.69
CA VAL A 117 -4.97 -10.50 6.09
C VAL A 117 -4.20 -9.51 6.96
N ASP A 118 -4.37 -9.55 8.28
CA ASP A 118 -3.78 -8.58 9.19
C ASP A 118 -2.28 -8.86 9.33
N ALA A 119 -1.92 -10.13 9.54
CA ALA A 119 -0.53 -10.56 9.61
C ALA A 119 0.20 -10.35 8.26
N THR A 120 -0.48 -10.60 7.13
CA THR A 120 0.06 -10.29 5.81
C THR A 120 0.29 -8.79 5.63
N THR A 121 -0.63 -7.96 6.10
CA THR A 121 -0.47 -6.50 6.00
C THR A 121 0.72 -6.00 6.85
N GLN A 122 0.94 -6.61 8.02
CA GLN A 122 2.14 -6.35 8.82
C GLN A 122 3.41 -6.81 8.11
N LEU A 123 3.44 -8.04 7.57
CA LEU A 123 4.58 -8.56 6.81
C LEU A 123 5.00 -7.63 5.67
N LEU A 124 4.04 -7.12 4.89
CA LEU A 124 4.32 -6.16 3.81
C LEU A 124 4.88 -4.84 4.36
N THR A 125 4.39 -4.41 5.51
CA THR A 125 4.90 -3.21 6.20
C THR A 125 6.35 -3.42 6.67
N ASP A 126 6.68 -4.62 7.16
CA ASP A 126 8.03 -4.98 7.61
C ASP A 126 9.01 -5.06 6.43
N VAL A 127 8.57 -5.56 5.28
CA VAL A 127 9.37 -5.54 4.04
C VAL A 127 9.73 -4.10 3.64
N VAL A 128 8.74 -3.21 3.63
CA VAL A 128 9.00 -1.78 3.38
C VAL A 128 9.93 -1.21 4.44
N GLU A 129 9.72 -1.53 5.72
CA GLU A 129 10.56 -1.04 6.81
C GLU A 129 12.02 -1.45 6.62
N ARG A 130 12.27 -2.72 6.24
CA ARG A 130 13.61 -3.20 5.92
C ARG A 130 14.23 -2.37 4.78
N TRP A 131 13.51 -2.16 3.68
CA TRP A 131 14.03 -1.35 2.57
C TRP A 131 14.34 0.10 2.98
N VAL A 132 13.51 0.71 3.81
CA VAL A 132 13.76 2.06 4.32
C VAL A 132 14.95 2.08 5.29
N ARG A 133 15.20 0.99 6.03
CA ARG A 133 16.40 0.87 6.88
C ARG A 133 17.68 0.71 6.06
N GLU A 134 17.61 0.04 4.92
CA GLU A 134 18.75 -0.14 4.01
C GLU A 134 19.21 1.20 3.41
N ASP A 135 18.28 2.03 2.91
CA ASP A 135 18.58 3.39 2.44
C ASP A 135 17.42 4.35 2.74
N PRO A 136 17.46 5.06 3.88
CA PRO A 136 16.41 6.00 4.26
C PRO A 136 16.20 7.13 3.26
N GLY A 137 17.21 7.46 2.43
CA GLY A 137 17.13 8.54 1.45
C GLY A 137 16.24 8.21 0.24
N GLN A 138 15.90 6.94 0.03
CA GLN A 138 15.10 6.49 -1.12
C GLN A 138 13.59 6.59 -0.88
N TRP A 139 13.16 6.75 0.37
CA TRP A 139 11.75 6.71 0.72
C TRP A 139 11.08 8.09 0.70
N MET A 140 9.81 8.14 0.28
CA MET A 140 9.05 9.39 0.18
C MET A 140 8.50 9.83 1.54
N TRP A 141 9.36 10.44 2.37
CA TRP A 141 9.03 10.92 3.72
C TRP A 141 7.92 11.98 3.83
N PHE A 142 7.45 12.54 2.70
CA PHE A 142 6.38 13.54 2.68
C PHE A 142 5.02 12.97 3.13
N HIS A 143 4.84 11.65 3.10
CA HIS A 143 3.63 11.01 3.58
C HIS A 143 3.57 11.01 5.11
N LYS A 144 2.49 11.56 5.68
CA LYS A 144 2.25 11.58 7.14
C LYS A 144 1.82 10.20 7.66
N ARG A 145 2.72 9.21 7.55
CA ARG A 145 2.48 7.77 7.79
C ARG A 145 1.81 7.47 9.15
N TRP A 146 2.23 8.17 10.20
CA TRP A 146 1.74 7.98 11.57
C TRP A 146 0.60 8.91 11.99
N GLU A 147 0.11 9.82 11.12
CA GLU A 147 -0.99 10.70 11.49
C GLU A 147 -2.33 9.93 11.45
N ILE A 148 -2.63 9.17 12.50
CA ILE A 148 -3.87 8.38 12.62
C ILE A 148 -5.02 9.33 12.96
N SER A 149 -5.83 9.67 11.95
CA SER A 149 -6.96 10.61 12.05
C SER A 149 -7.98 10.19 13.12
N GLY A 150 -8.22 8.88 13.27
CA GLY A 150 -9.12 8.32 14.28
C GLY A 150 -8.65 8.53 15.74
N ARG A 151 -7.35 8.45 16.00
CA ARG A 151 -6.78 8.58 17.36
C ARG A 151 -6.79 10.04 17.83
N ARG A 152 -6.58 10.98 16.91
CA ARG A 152 -6.70 12.43 17.16
C ARG A 152 -8.16 12.82 17.48
N ARG A 153 -9.14 12.20 16.80
CA ARG A 153 -10.57 12.38 17.08
C ARG A 153 -11.00 11.77 18.42
N LYS A 154 -10.65 10.51 18.70
CA LYS A 154 -10.92 9.87 20.01
C LYS A 154 -10.29 10.64 21.18
N ARG A 155 -9.04 11.12 21.04
CA ARG A 155 -8.35 11.91 22.07
C ARG A 155 -8.98 13.29 22.28
N ARG A 156 -9.48 13.95 21.22
CA ARG A 156 -10.26 15.20 21.33
C ARG A 156 -11.61 14.98 22.02
N GLN A 157 -12.32 13.91 21.67
CA GLN A 157 -13.59 13.54 22.29
C GLN A 157 -13.43 13.18 23.77
N ALA A 158 -12.41 12.39 24.12
CA ALA A 158 -12.10 12.06 25.51
C ALA A 158 -11.74 13.30 26.36
N LYS A 159 -10.95 14.25 25.80
CA LYS A 159 -10.68 15.53 26.47
C LYS A 159 -11.91 16.41 26.64
N ALA A 160 -12.84 16.40 25.68
CA ALA A 160 -14.09 17.15 25.77
C ALA A 160 -15.07 16.55 26.78
N ALA A 161 -15.04 15.22 26.98
CA ALA A 161 -15.83 14.51 27.99
C ALA A 161 -15.27 14.68 29.41
N ALA A 162 -13.95 14.83 29.57
CA ALA A 162 -13.28 15.02 30.86
C ALA A 162 -13.23 16.48 31.36
N GLY A 163 -13.77 17.43 30.58
CA GLY A 163 -13.83 18.86 30.92
C GLY A 163 -15.23 19.35 31.28
N ARG A 164 -16.12 18.46 31.74
CA ARG A 164 -17.42 18.77 32.33
C ARG A 164 -17.48 18.22 33.75
#